data_AF-A0A662XHS6-F1
#
_entry.id   AF-A0A662XHS6-F1
#
_cell.length_a   1.000
_cell.length_b   1.000
_cell.length_c   1.000
_cell.angle_alpha   90.00
_cell.angle_beta   90.00
_cell.angle_gamma   90.00
#
_symmetry.space_group_name_H-M   'P 1'
#
loop_
_entity.id
_entity.type
_entity.pdbx_description
1 polymer ?
#
loop_
_entity_poly.entity_id
_entity_poly.type
_entity_poly.pdbx_seq_one_letter_code
_entity_poly.pdbx_strand_id
1 'polypeptide(L)'
;MLLPGTRENLQHVNEFLAEAKMTATMDHPCIMSFIGVAWDALAELCVVLEFMDGGDLRTLLQKYESNHHPVGFDREKTTIALHVCHALTYLHSLMPPVIHRDLKSRNILLNRSLEAKLTDFGISRERLDRTMTAGVGTSLWMAPEVMMGERYDSKADMFSFGVVLSELDIHTLPYAQARENVRLSTGRQLSDAVLLQQIATGKVHVAFSDAGSSMAELGHACVSVEPSGRPTAAEAI
;
A
#
# COMPACT_ATOMS: atom_id res chain seq x y z
N MET A 1 -1.10 -6.70 -18.49
CA MET A 1 -0.35 -7.36 -19.59
C MET A 1 1.10 -7.45 -19.18
N LEU A 2 1.78 -8.57 -19.46
CA LEU A 2 3.22 -8.68 -19.23
C LEU A 2 4.00 -7.74 -20.17
N LEU A 3 4.94 -6.99 -19.59
CA LEU A 3 5.84 -6.09 -20.34
C LEU A 3 6.68 -6.90 -21.34
N PRO A 4 7.02 -6.37 -22.53
CA PRO A 4 7.70 -7.14 -23.57
C PRO A 4 8.96 -7.89 -23.10
N GLY A 5 9.79 -7.26 -22.26
CA GLY A 5 11.00 -7.87 -21.71
C GLY A 5 10.80 -8.90 -20.60
N THR A 6 9.59 -9.00 -20.01
CA THR A 6 9.29 -9.98 -18.95
C THR A 6 8.60 -11.24 -19.50
N ARG A 7 8.13 -11.22 -20.75
CA ARG A 7 7.44 -12.33 -21.43
C ARG A 7 8.33 -13.55 -21.66
N GLU A 8 9.65 -13.35 -21.78
CA GLU A 8 10.62 -14.42 -22.02
C GLU A 8 11.05 -15.15 -20.73
N ASN A 9 10.73 -14.60 -19.56
CA ASN A 9 11.06 -15.20 -18.28
C ASN A 9 9.86 -15.96 -17.69
N LEU A 10 9.95 -17.29 -17.68
CA LEU A 10 8.92 -18.18 -17.11
C LEU A 10 8.59 -17.87 -15.64
N GLN A 11 9.53 -17.34 -14.87
CA GLN A 11 9.27 -16.94 -13.48
C GLN A 11 8.26 -15.79 -13.43
N HIS A 12 8.46 -14.74 -14.23
CA HIS A 12 7.55 -13.59 -14.27
C HIS A 12 6.16 -13.95 -14.80
N VAL A 13 6.10 -14.86 -15.78
CA VAL A 13 4.82 -15.40 -16.28
C VAL A 13 4.07 -16.15 -15.18
N ASN A 14 4.77 -17.00 -14.42
CA ASN A 14 4.18 -17.74 -13.31
C ASN A 14 3.72 -16.84 -12.17
N GLU A 15 4.48 -15.80 -11.84
CA GLU A 15 4.10 -14.80 -10.83
C GLU A 15 2.84 -14.04 -11.25
N PHE A 16 2.78 -13.58 -12.51
CA PHE A 16 1.60 -12.92 -13.06
C PHE A 16 0.35 -13.82 -13.07
N LEU A 17 0.50 -15.09 -13.43
CA LEU A 17 -0.60 -16.07 -13.38
C LEU A 17 -1.04 -16.40 -11.95
N ALA A 18 -0.10 -16.47 -11.02
CA ALA A 18 -0.42 -16.71 -9.61
C ALA A 18 -1.25 -15.54 -9.05
N GLU A 19 -0.89 -14.31 -9.40
CA GLU A 19 -1.62 -13.10 -9.04
C GLU A 19 -3.01 -13.07 -9.65
N ALA A 20 -3.13 -13.33 -10.96
CA ALA A 20 -4.41 -13.46 -11.63
C ALA A 20 -5.32 -14.49 -10.96
N LYS A 21 -4.77 -15.65 -10.61
CA LYS A 21 -5.50 -16.73 -9.94
C LYS A 21 -5.97 -16.31 -8.55
N MET A 22 -5.13 -15.63 -7.77
CA MET A 22 -5.51 -15.15 -6.44
C MET A 22 -6.66 -14.13 -6.53
N THR A 23 -6.52 -13.12 -7.40
CA THR A 23 -7.58 -12.13 -7.61
C THR A 23 -8.88 -12.79 -8.07
N ALA A 24 -8.81 -13.81 -8.93
CA ALA A 24 -9.98 -14.57 -9.39
C ALA A 24 -10.69 -15.38 -8.28
N THR A 25 -10.03 -15.67 -7.16
CA THR A 25 -10.63 -16.39 -6.03
C THR A 25 -11.28 -15.47 -4.99
N MET A 26 -11.09 -14.16 -5.12
CA MET A 26 -11.61 -13.17 -4.17
C MET A 26 -12.94 -12.61 -4.67
N ASP A 27 -13.86 -12.41 -3.74
CA ASP A 27 -15.17 -11.80 -3.98
C ASP A 27 -15.49 -10.85 -2.83
N HIS A 28 -15.25 -9.55 -3.05
CA HIS A 28 -15.49 -8.50 -2.07
C HIS A 28 -15.62 -7.14 -2.77
N PRO A 29 -16.57 -6.25 -2.36
CA PRO A 29 -16.81 -4.98 -3.03
C PRO A 29 -15.61 -4.01 -3.02
N CYS A 30 -14.72 -4.12 -2.04
CA CYS A 30 -13.49 -3.29 -1.96
C CYS A 30 -12.24 -3.99 -2.51
N ILE A 31 -12.39 -5.08 -3.26
CA ILE A 31 -11.30 -5.77 -3.97
C ILE A 31 -11.56 -5.68 -5.47
N MET A 32 -10.51 -5.50 -6.26
CA MET A 32 -10.60 -5.45 -7.71
C MET A 32 -11.22 -6.73 -8.28
N SER A 33 -12.30 -6.56 -9.05
CA SER A 33 -13.00 -7.70 -9.63
C SER A 33 -12.22 -8.25 -10.83
N PHE A 34 -11.96 -9.55 -10.79
CA PHE A 34 -11.41 -10.27 -11.94
C PHE A 34 -12.52 -10.55 -12.96
N ILE A 35 -12.28 -10.21 -14.23
CA ILE A 35 -13.22 -10.46 -15.33
C ILE A 35 -12.81 -11.71 -16.12
N GLY A 36 -11.52 -11.85 -16.42
CA GLY A 36 -11.06 -12.98 -17.23
C GLY A 36 -9.60 -12.87 -17.66
N VAL A 37 -9.20 -13.77 -18.55
CA VAL A 37 -7.88 -13.80 -19.16
C VAL A 37 -8.05 -13.86 -20.68
N ALA A 38 -7.24 -13.12 -21.40
CA ALA A 38 -7.21 -13.07 -22.87
C ALA A 38 -5.79 -13.37 -23.36
N TRP A 39 -5.66 -14.07 -24.48
CA TRP A 39 -4.36 -14.38 -25.08
C TRP A 39 -4.51 -14.62 -26.59
N ASP A 40 -3.60 -14.06 -27.37
CA ASP A 40 -3.43 -14.40 -28.79
C ASP A 40 -2.31 -15.44 -28.98
N ALA A 41 -1.28 -15.38 -28.14
CA ALA A 41 -0.24 -16.38 -27.98
C ALA A 41 0.12 -16.55 -26.50
N LEU A 42 0.79 -17.64 -26.11
CA LEU A 42 1.15 -17.90 -24.71
C LEU A 42 1.99 -16.77 -24.08
N ALA A 43 2.82 -16.10 -24.90
CA ALA A 43 3.63 -14.96 -24.50
C ALA A 43 2.84 -13.63 -24.40
N GLU A 44 1.58 -13.60 -24.85
CA GLU A 44 0.71 -12.41 -24.91
C GLU A 44 -0.47 -12.52 -23.97
N LEU A 45 -0.26 -13.18 -22.83
CA LEU A 45 -1.25 -13.32 -21.80
C LEU A 45 -1.64 -11.97 -21.18
N CYS A 46 -2.94 -11.71 -21.13
CA CYS A 46 -3.56 -10.54 -20.53
C CYS A 46 -4.55 -10.96 -19.46
N VAL A 47 -4.55 -10.24 -18.34
CA VAL A 47 -5.58 -10.34 -17.31
C VAL A 47 -6.51 -9.15 -17.50
N VAL A 48 -7.81 -9.42 -17.51
CA VAL A 48 -8.87 -8.43 -17.64
C VAL A 48 -9.49 -8.25 -16.26
N LEU A 49 -9.42 -7.02 -15.77
CA LEU A 49 -10.00 -6.60 -14.48
C LEU A 49 -11.07 -5.55 -14.74
N GLU A 50 -11.91 -5.33 -13.74
CA GLU A 50 -12.76 -4.15 -13.67
C GLU A 50 -11.98 -2.86 -13.95
N PHE A 51 -12.61 -1.89 -14.61
CA PHE A 51 -11.98 -0.60 -14.89
C PHE A 51 -12.38 0.44 -13.84
N MET A 52 -11.38 0.96 -13.14
CA MET A 52 -11.50 2.01 -12.13
C MET A 52 -11.11 3.36 -12.74
N ASP A 53 -12.11 4.13 -13.14
CA ASP A 53 -11.95 5.31 -14.00
C ASP A 53 -11.49 6.59 -13.27
N GLY A 54 -11.34 6.53 -11.95
CA GLY A 54 -10.70 7.57 -11.13
C GLY A 54 -9.17 7.41 -11.04
N GLY A 55 -8.61 6.31 -11.52
CA GLY A 55 -7.18 6.00 -11.42
C GLY A 55 -6.77 5.59 -10.00
N ASP A 56 -5.48 5.71 -9.68
CA ASP A 56 -4.94 5.36 -8.37
C ASP A 56 -5.00 6.52 -7.35
N LEU A 57 -5.05 6.19 -6.07
CA LEU A 57 -5.10 7.14 -4.96
C LEU A 57 -3.87 8.07 -4.96
N ARG A 58 -2.67 7.61 -5.33
CA ARG A 58 -1.47 8.47 -5.37
C ARG A 58 -1.62 9.60 -6.38
N THR A 59 -2.22 9.30 -7.54
CA THR A 59 -2.56 10.30 -8.56
C THR A 59 -3.61 11.29 -8.06
N LEU A 60 -4.63 10.83 -7.32
CA LEU A 60 -5.61 11.73 -6.68
C LEU A 60 -4.94 12.68 -5.69
N LEU A 61 -4.12 12.15 -4.78
CA LEU A 61 -3.46 12.94 -3.73
C LEU A 61 -2.48 13.97 -4.32
N GLN A 62 -1.80 13.64 -5.41
CA GLN A 62 -0.97 14.61 -6.13
C GLN A 62 -1.80 15.78 -6.69
N LYS A 63 -3.02 15.52 -7.18
CA LYS A 63 -3.94 16.59 -7.62
C LYS A 63 -4.44 17.43 -6.45
N TYR A 64 -4.71 16.80 -5.31
CA TYR A 64 -5.10 17.52 -4.08
C TYR A 64 -3.98 18.45 -3.62
N GLU A 65 -2.74 17.96 -3.57
CA GLU A 65 -1.56 18.76 -3.25
C GLU A 65 -1.40 19.95 -4.22
N SER A 66 -1.44 19.71 -5.54
CA SER A 66 -1.27 20.79 -6.53
C SER A 66 -2.38 21.85 -6.46
N ASN A 67 -3.60 21.43 -6.14
CA ASN A 67 -4.76 22.31 -6.08
C ASN A 67 -4.97 22.92 -4.68
N HIS A 68 -4.05 22.71 -3.75
CA HIS A 68 -4.15 23.20 -2.37
C HIS A 68 -5.45 22.75 -1.69
N HIS A 69 -5.86 21.51 -1.96
CA HIS A 69 -7.01 20.90 -1.29
C HIS A 69 -6.77 20.87 0.23
N PRO A 70 -7.79 21.12 1.07
CA PRO A 70 -7.63 21.06 2.52
C PRO A 70 -7.04 19.73 2.99
N VAL A 71 -6.02 19.82 3.86
CA VAL A 71 -5.49 18.70 4.65
C VAL A 71 -6.51 18.28 5.71
N GLY A 72 -6.31 17.12 6.34
CA GLY A 72 -7.26 16.55 7.29
C GLY A 72 -8.21 15.56 6.62
N PHE A 73 -8.97 14.86 7.46
CA PHE A 73 -9.96 13.88 7.04
C PHE A 73 -11.33 14.52 6.85
N ASP A 74 -11.76 14.58 5.60
CA ASP A 74 -13.16 14.81 5.24
C ASP A 74 -13.89 13.47 5.03
N ARG A 75 -15.17 13.54 4.68
CA ARG A 75 -16.00 12.36 4.45
C ARG A 75 -15.46 11.49 3.32
N GLU A 76 -14.92 12.07 2.25
CA GLU A 76 -14.45 11.32 1.08
C GLU A 76 -13.18 10.53 1.43
N LYS A 77 -12.20 11.19 2.03
CA LYS A 77 -10.96 10.52 2.50
C LYS A 77 -11.23 9.45 3.54
N THR A 78 -12.16 9.71 4.47
CA THR A 78 -12.58 8.73 5.48
C THR A 78 -13.26 7.52 4.82
N THR A 79 -14.07 7.75 3.78
CA THR A 79 -14.71 6.66 3.02
C THR A 79 -13.68 5.81 2.29
N ILE A 80 -12.66 6.42 1.67
CA ILE A 80 -11.55 5.70 1.05
C ILE A 80 -10.80 4.85 2.08
N ALA A 81 -10.46 5.43 3.24
CA ALA A 81 -9.81 4.71 4.32
C ALA A 81 -10.63 3.49 4.80
N LEU A 82 -11.94 3.68 4.96
CA LEU A 82 -12.86 2.61 5.36
C LEU A 82 -12.92 1.48 4.32
N HIS A 83 -12.99 1.79 3.03
CA HIS A 83 -12.97 0.79 1.97
C HIS A 83 -11.68 -0.05 1.97
N VAL A 84 -10.52 0.61 2.19
CA VAL A 84 -9.23 -0.09 2.34
C VAL A 84 -9.26 -1.01 3.57
N CYS A 85 -9.77 -0.52 4.70
CA CYS A 85 -9.87 -1.30 5.93
C CYS A 85 -10.79 -2.53 5.79
N HIS A 86 -11.93 -2.38 5.11
CA HIS A 86 -12.82 -3.49 4.77
C HIS A 86 -12.14 -4.53 3.86
N ALA A 87 -11.39 -4.09 2.85
CA ALA A 87 -10.63 -4.98 1.99
C ALA A 87 -9.58 -5.77 2.78
N LEU A 88 -8.82 -5.12 3.66
CA LEU A 88 -7.84 -5.79 4.52
C LEU A 88 -8.50 -6.78 5.49
N THR A 89 -9.62 -6.39 6.10
CA THR A 89 -10.39 -7.26 6.98
C THR A 89 -10.83 -8.53 6.26
N TYR A 90 -11.33 -8.40 5.03
CA TYR A 90 -11.67 -9.54 4.19
C TYR A 90 -10.45 -10.43 3.93
N LEU A 91 -9.34 -9.87 3.44
CA LEU A 91 -8.12 -10.63 3.13
C LEU A 91 -7.58 -11.41 4.36
N HIS A 92 -7.54 -10.74 5.51
CA HIS A 92 -7.05 -11.31 6.77
C HIS A 92 -8.00 -12.36 7.36
N SER A 93 -9.27 -12.36 6.95
CA SER A 93 -10.27 -13.35 7.39
C SER A 93 -10.26 -14.66 6.59
N LEU A 94 -9.56 -14.71 5.45
CA LEU A 94 -9.47 -15.91 4.61
C LEU A 94 -8.70 -17.05 5.32
N MET A 95 -8.86 -18.27 4.81
CA MET A 95 -8.16 -19.46 5.32
C MET A 95 -7.35 -20.17 4.23
N PRO A 96 -6.00 -20.12 4.25
CA PRO A 96 -5.17 -19.33 5.18
C PRO A 96 -5.34 -17.80 4.96
N PRO A 97 -5.00 -16.96 5.96
CA PRO A 97 -5.06 -15.51 5.82
C PRO A 97 -4.18 -15.03 4.66
N VAL A 98 -4.72 -14.11 3.85
CA VAL A 98 -3.98 -13.49 2.76
C VAL A 98 -3.41 -12.17 3.26
N ILE A 99 -2.08 -12.01 3.18
CA ILE A 99 -1.38 -10.76 3.50
C ILE A 99 -1.10 -10.02 2.18
N HIS A 100 -1.45 -8.74 2.10
CA HIS A 100 -1.32 -7.95 0.88
C HIS A 100 0.14 -7.69 0.51
N ARG A 101 1.02 -7.36 1.49
CA ARG A 101 2.49 -7.17 1.36
C ARG A 101 2.97 -6.00 0.48
N ASP A 102 2.12 -5.44 -0.36
CA ASP A 102 2.43 -4.26 -1.19
C ASP A 102 1.37 -3.15 -1.07
N LEU A 103 0.76 -2.99 0.11
CA LEU A 103 -0.25 -1.97 0.29
C LEU A 103 0.40 -0.57 0.21
N LYS A 104 -0.05 0.23 -0.74
CA LYS A 104 0.41 1.61 -0.98
C LYS A 104 -0.64 2.37 -1.77
N SER A 105 -0.57 3.70 -1.77
CA SER A 105 -1.51 4.56 -2.50
C SER A 105 -1.62 4.29 -4.01
N ARG A 106 -0.61 3.67 -4.63
CA ARG A 106 -0.67 3.25 -6.06
C ARG A 106 -1.50 1.99 -6.30
N ASN A 107 -1.68 1.16 -5.28
CA ASN A 107 -2.41 -0.11 -5.36
C ASN A 107 -3.86 0.04 -4.82
N ILE A 108 -4.30 1.27 -4.59
CA ILE A 108 -5.67 1.63 -4.23
C ILE A 108 -6.26 2.34 -5.45
N LEU A 109 -7.17 1.67 -6.15
CA LEU A 109 -7.84 2.21 -7.33
C LEU A 109 -9.19 2.80 -6.96
N LEU A 110 -9.58 3.86 -7.66
CA LEU A 110 -10.77 4.65 -7.40
C LEU A 110 -11.66 4.73 -8.64
N ASN A 111 -12.97 4.73 -8.45
CA ASN A 111 -13.91 5.13 -9.50
C ASN A 111 -14.28 6.62 -9.38
N ARG A 112 -15.11 7.13 -10.30
CA ARG A 112 -15.60 8.53 -10.26
C ARG A 112 -16.34 8.92 -8.98
N SER A 113 -16.91 7.95 -8.26
CA SER A 113 -17.59 8.16 -6.99
C SER A 113 -16.66 8.08 -5.78
N LEU A 114 -15.34 7.98 -6.01
CA LEU A 114 -14.30 7.78 -4.98
C LEU A 114 -14.50 6.50 -4.16
N GLU A 115 -15.18 5.50 -4.72
CA GLU A 115 -15.22 4.16 -4.15
C GLU A 115 -13.89 3.47 -4.44
N ALA A 116 -13.29 2.89 -3.40
CA ALA A 116 -11.92 2.38 -3.46
C ALA A 116 -11.88 0.86 -3.50
N LYS A 117 -10.98 0.33 -4.33
CA LYS A 117 -10.70 -1.11 -4.42
C LYS A 117 -9.19 -1.38 -4.35
N LEU A 118 -8.81 -2.40 -3.60
CA LEU A 118 -7.43 -2.88 -3.57
C LEU A 118 -7.10 -3.76 -4.78
N THR A 119 -5.90 -3.58 -5.30
CA THR A 119 -5.29 -4.36 -6.39
C THR A 119 -3.87 -4.79 -6.00
N ASP A 120 -3.25 -5.63 -6.83
CA ASP A 120 -1.82 -5.93 -6.78
C ASP A 120 -1.39 -6.58 -5.46
N PHE A 121 -2.00 -7.74 -5.18
CA PHE A 121 -1.70 -8.58 -4.03
C PHE A 121 -0.31 -9.19 -4.22
N GLY A 122 0.66 -8.80 -3.39
CA GLY A 122 2.10 -9.01 -3.60
C GLY A 122 2.58 -10.46 -3.51
N ILE A 123 2.02 -11.38 -4.28
CA ILE A 123 2.41 -12.81 -4.34
C ILE A 123 3.86 -12.96 -4.80
N SER A 124 4.29 -12.13 -5.75
CA SER A 124 5.68 -12.09 -6.22
C SER A 124 6.66 -11.72 -5.09
N ARG A 125 6.21 -10.92 -4.11
CA ARG A 125 7.04 -10.52 -2.96
C ARG A 125 7.32 -11.64 -1.98
N GLU A 126 6.40 -12.60 -1.81
CA GLU A 126 6.66 -13.79 -0.97
C GLU A 126 7.95 -14.52 -1.35
N ARG A 127 8.23 -14.54 -2.66
CA ARG A 127 9.39 -15.22 -3.23
C ARG A 127 10.63 -14.32 -3.21
N LEU A 128 10.47 -13.03 -3.48
CA LEU A 128 11.56 -12.04 -3.50
C LEU A 128 12.07 -11.66 -2.12
N ASP A 129 11.23 -11.70 -1.08
CA ASP A 129 11.61 -11.42 0.32
C ASP A 129 12.67 -12.42 0.82
N ARG A 130 12.77 -13.62 0.22
CA ARG A 130 13.87 -14.58 0.49
C ARG A 130 15.23 -14.11 -0.03
N THR A 131 15.28 -13.04 -0.84
CA THR A 131 16.48 -12.57 -1.55
C THR A 131 16.88 -11.11 -1.27
N MET A 132 16.21 -10.39 -0.36
CA MET A 132 16.58 -9.02 0.08
C MET A 132 16.79 -7.97 -1.03
N THR A 133 16.32 -8.20 -2.26
CA THR A 133 16.64 -7.37 -3.44
C THR A 133 15.60 -6.30 -3.79
N ALA A 134 14.68 -5.96 -2.88
CA ALA A 134 13.63 -4.98 -3.17
C ALA A 134 14.21 -3.55 -3.30
N GLY A 135 13.98 -2.94 -4.46
CA GLY A 135 14.37 -1.55 -4.76
C GLY A 135 13.64 -0.51 -3.91
N VAL A 136 14.35 0.59 -3.66
CA VAL A 136 14.07 1.62 -2.65
C VAL A 136 12.71 2.33 -2.77
N GLY A 137 12.15 2.44 -3.98
CA GLY A 137 10.94 3.24 -4.24
C GLY A 137 9.64 2.71 -3.64
N THR A 138 9.58 1.42 -3.28
CA THR A 138 8.36 0.82 -2.69
C THR A 138 8.48 0.57 -1.18
N SER A 139 9.66 0.80 -0.61
CA SER A 139 9.95 0.46 0.78
C SER A 139 9.29 1.42 1.78
N LEU A 140 8.81 2.60 1.37
CA LEU A 140 8.27 3.59 2.31
C LEU A 140 6.98 3.13 3.03
N TRP A 141 6.20 2.22 2.46
CA TRP A 141 4.99 1.69 3.13
C TRP A 141 5.28 0.43 3.94
N MET A 142 6.49 -0.12 3.80
CA MET A 142 6.86 -1.41 4.37
C MET A 142 6.99 -1.32 5.89
N ALA A 143 6.50 -2.34 6.60
CA ALA A 143 6.67 -2.41 8.03
C ALA A 143 8.14 -2.68 8.42
N PRO A 144 8.61 -2.18 9.59
CA PRO A 144 9.98 -2.40 10.08
C PRO A 144 10.46 -3.84 10.03
N GLU A 145 9.65 -4.78 10.51
CA GLU A 145 9.97 -6.22 10.54
C GLU A 145 10.11 -6.81 9.13
N VAL A 146 9.34 -6.29 8.16
CA VAL A 146 9.45 -6.70 6.75
C VAL A 146 10.75 -6.14 6.15
N MET A 147 11.10 -4.89 6.44
CA MET A 147 12.37 -4.30 6.01
C MET A 147 13.59 -5.07 6.55
N MET A 148 13.48 -5.61 7.77
CA MET A 148 14.53 -6.37 8.44
C MET A 148 14.57 -7.85 8.00
N GLY A 149 13.63 -8.30 7.17
CA GLY A 149 13.53 -9.70 6.75
C GLY A 149 13.13 -10.65 7.88
N GLU A 150 12.46 -10.12 8.90
CA GLU A 150 11.95 -10.90 10.03
C GLU A 150 10.63 -11.60 9.66
N ARG A 151 10.14 -12.44 10.57
CA ARG A 151 8.81 -13.04 10.40
C ARG A 151 7.75 -11.97 10.61
N TYR A 152 6.77 -11.93 9.72
CA TYR A 152 5.68 -10.98 9.76
C TYR A 152 4.34 -11.67 9.50
N ASP A 153 3.26 -10.99 9.86
CA ASP A 153 1.88 -11.44 9.68
C ASP A 153 1.02 -10.31 9.09
N SER A 154 -0.30 -10.40 9.22
CA SER A 154 -1.25 -9.39 8.76
C SER A 154 -1.04 -8.00 9.38
N LYS A 155 -0.33 -7.87 10.51
CA LYS A 155 0.01 -6.57 11.11
C LYS A 155 0.99 -5.77 10.25
N ALA A 156 1.70 -6.39 9.31
CA ALA A 156 2.52 -5.68 8.33
C ALA A 156 1.67 -4.83 7.37
N ASP A 157 0.51 -5.34 6.95
CA ASP A 157 -0.44 -4.57 6.13
C ASP A 157 -1.02 -3.41 6.94
N MET A 158 -1.23 -3.58 8.24
CA MET A 158 -1.75 -2.52 9.12
C MET A 158 -0.75 -1.37 9.28
N PHE A 159 0.56 -1.64 9.30
CA PHE A 159 1.56 -0.58 9.21
C PHE A 159 1.45 0.19 7.90
N SER A 160 1.37 -0.55 6.79
CA SER A 160 1.23 0.03 5.45
C SER A 160 -0.05 0.88 5.35
N PHE A 161 -1.15 0.45 5.99
CA PHE A 161 -2.40 1.19 6.09
C PHE A 161 -2.23 2.50 6.86
N GLY A 162 -1.53 2.50 7.99
CA GLY A 162 -1.21 3.73 8.73
C GLY A 162 -0.41 4.74 7.90
N VAL A 163 0.50 4.25 7.05
CA VAL A 163 1.23 5.11 6.09
C VAL A 163 0.26 5.71 5.04
N VAL A 164 -0.68 4.91 4.52
CA VAL A 164 -1.73 5.40 3.60
C VAL A 164 -2.66 6.42 4.27
N LEU A 165 -2.99 6.25 5.55
CA LEU A 165 -3.78 7.23 6.31
C LEU A 165 -3.07 8.58 6.39
N SER A 166 -1.75 8.58 6.64
CA SER A 166 -0.96 9.81 6.58
C SER A 166 -1.02 10.45 5.18
N GLU A 167 -0.86 9.67 4.11
CA GLU A 167 -0.99 10.20 2.76
C GLU A 167 -2.38 10.81 2.48
N LEU A 168 -3.46 10.19 2.95
CA LEU A 168 -4.82 10.74 2.82
C LEU A 168 -4.99 12.08 3.53
N ASP A 169 -4.34 12.24 4.67
CA ASP A 169 -4.41 13.45 5.49
C ASP A 169 -3.66 14.63 4.85
N ILE A 170 -2.36 14.43 4.58
CA ILE A 170 -1.42 15.50 4.21
C ILE A 170 -1.05 15.53 2.72
N HIS A 171 -1.52 14.56 1.94
CA HIS A 171 -1.40 14.42 0.47
C HIS A 171 0.01 14.23 -0.07
N THR A 172 1.07 14.61 0.65
CA THR A 172 2.45 14.42 0.22
C THR A 172 2.85 12.95 0.21
N LEU A 173 4.02 12.63 -0.39
CA LEU A 173 4.62 11.31 -0.22
C LEU A 173 4.92 10.99 1.26
N PRO A 174 4.93 9.71 1.67
CA PRO A 174 5.30 9.32 3.02
C PRO A 174 6.66 9.90 3.43
N TYR A 175 6.73 10.41 4.65
CA TYR A 175 7.95 10.98 5.26
C TYR A 175 8.55 12.20 4.53
N ALA A 176 7.81 12.86 3.63
CA ALA A 176 8.28 14.08 2.98
C ALA A 176 8.66 15.18 3.99
N GLN A 177 7.86 15.34 5.06
CA GLN A 177 8.11 16.29 6.15
C GLN A 177 9.40 15.93 6.89
N ALA A 178 9.63 14.65 7.17
CA ALA A 178 10.85 14.21 7.84
C ALA A 178 12.10 14.52 6.99
N ARG A 179 12.04 14.29 5.67
CA ARG A 179 13.12 14.65 4.75
C ARG A 179 13.38 16.15 4.74
N GLU A 180 12.33 16.96 4.67
CA GLU A 180 12.46 18.41 4.63
C GLU A 180 13.00 18.95 5.97
N ASN A 181 12.55 18.44 7.10
CA ASN A 181 13.07 18.80 8.42
C ASN A 181 14.57 18.52 8.55
N VAL A 182 15.05 17.38 8.07
CA VAL A 182 16.50 17.06 8.05
C VAL A 182 17.24 18.02 7.13
N ARG A 183 16.70 18.32 5.95
CA ARG A 183 17.28 19.25 4.99
C ARG A 183 17.39 20.67 5.57
N LEU A 184 16.36 21.16 6.25
CA LEU A 184 16.35 22.48 6.88
C LEU A 184 17.30 22.57 8.08
N SER A 185 17.40 21.51 8.90
CA SER A 185 18.25 21.50 10.10
C SER A 185 19.73 21.26 9.82
N THR A 186 20.06 20.43 8.83
CA THR A 186 21.45 20.00 8.56
C THR A 186 22.02 20.49 7.23
N GLY A 187 21.18 21.05 6.35
CA GLY A 187 21.54 21.42 4.98
C GLY A 187 21.77 20.24 4.04
N ARG A 188 21.57 18.99 4.49
CA ARG A 188 21.82 17.76 3.71
C ARG A 188 20.52 17.04 3.39
N GLN A 189 20.45 16.44 2.20
CA GLN A 189 19.38 15.52 1.87
C GLN A 189 19.56 14.18 2.59
N LEU A 190 18.48 13.69 3.18
CA LEU A 190 18.43 12.37 3.79
C LEU A 190 18.40 11.30 2.69
N SER A 191 19.44 10.47 2.62
CA SER A 191 19.47 9.33 1.69
C SER A 191 18.41 8.30 2.08
N ASP A 192 17.85 7.61 1.10
CA ASP A 192 16.77 6.67 1.33
C ASP A 192 17.15 5.53 2.29
N ALA A 193 18.38 5.01 2.22
CA ALA A 193 18.85 3.96 3.14
C ALA A 193 18.82 4.40 4.60
N VAL A 194 19.23 5.65 4.87
CA VAL A 194 19.19 6.23 6.22
C VAL A 194 17.75 6.47 6.67
N LEU A 195 16.87 6.92 5.77
CA LEU A 195 15.46 7.07 6.08
C LEU A 195 14.83 5.74 6.47
N LEU A 196 15.04 4.69 5.68
CA LEU A 196 14.52 3.34 5.97
C LEU A 196 15.06 2.81 7.31
N GLN A 197 16.35 3.03 7.60
CA GLN A 197 16.91 2.68 8.92
C GLN A 197 16.24 3.46 10.06
N GLN A 198 15.95 4.75 9.86
CA GLN A 198 15.28 5.57 10.87
C GLN A 198 13.82 5.17 11.09
N ILE A 199 13.11 4.75 10.03
CA ILE A 199 11.76 4.18 10.12
C ILE A 199 11.81 2.86 10.90
N ALA A 200 12.72 1.95 10.52
CA ALA A 200 12.84 0.64 11.17
C ALA A 200 13.21 0.73 12.66
N THR A 201 13.95 1.78 13.05
CA THR A 201 14.32 2.04 14.45
C THR A 201 13.33 2.94 15.20
N GLY A 202 12.21 3.34 14.58
CA GLY A 202 11.20 4.20 15.20
C GLY A 202 11.66 5.63 15.49
N LYS A 203 12.71 6.11 14.81
CA LYS A 203 13.20 7.49 14.95
C LYS A 203 12.43 8.48 14.08
N VAL A 204 11.82 7.98 13.01
CA VAL A 204 11.03 8.76 12.07
C VAL A 204 9.65 8.13 11.96
N HIS A 205 8.63 8.98 12.06
CA HIS A 205 7.23 8.60 11.91
C HIS A 205 6.59 9.39 10.78
N VAL A 206 5.48 8.86 10.28
CA VAL A 206 4.61 9.59 9.36
C VAL A 206 3.95 10.78 10.08
N ALA A 207 3.56 11.80 9.32
CA ALA A 207 2.96 13.00 9.85
C ALA A 207 1.44 13.03 9.62
N PHE A 208 0.73 13.64 10.55
CA PHE A 208 -0.70 13.95 10.45
C PHE A 208 -0.89 15.45 10.69
N SER A 209 -1.88 16.05 10.03
CA SER A 209 -2.17 17.49 10.12
C SER A 209 -2.78 17.86 11.47
N ASP A 210 -3.63 16.99 12.03
CA ASP A 210 -4.21 17.10 13.36
C ASP A 210 -3.97 15.82 14.17
N ALA A 211 -2.95 15.85 15.03
CA ALA A 211 -2.54 14.73 15.87
C ALA A 211 -3.59 14.34 16.93
N GLY A 212 -4.58 15.18 17.22
CA GLY A 212 -5.65 14.89 18.18
C GLY A 212 -6.92 14.29 17.55
N SER A 213 -6.95 14.13 16.24
CA SER A 213 -8.10 13.53 15.55
C SER A 213 -8.11 12.01 15.73
N SER A 214 -9.29 11.40 15.83
CA SER A 214 -9.44 9.93 15.95
C SER A 214 -8.78 9.18 14.79
N MET A 215 -8.77 9.77 13.59
CA MET A 215 -8.09 9.21 12.42
C MET A 215 -6.57 9.25 12.55
N ALA A 216 -6.00 10.32 13.13
CA ALA A 216 -4.57 10.38 13.41
C ALA A 216 -4.17 9.44 14.54
N GLU A 217 -4.99 9.29 15.59
CA GLU A 217 -4.78 8.30 16.65
C GLU A 217 -4.72 6.87 16.09
N LEU A 218 -5.69 6.52 15.23
CA LEU A 218 -5.68 5.24 14.51
C LEU A 218 -4.43 5.09 13.64
N GLY A 219 -4.09 6.12 12.87
CA GLY A 219 -2.90 6.15 12.03
C GLY A 219 -1.61 5.92 12.83
N HIS A 220 -1.46 6.56 13.99
CA HIS A 220 -0.35 6.38 14.90
C HIS A 220 -0.29 4.97 15.51
N ALA A 221 -1.44 4.41 15.89
CA ALA A 221 -1.51 3.03 16.37
C ALA A 221 -1.09 2.02 15.27
N CYS A 222 -1.54 2.24 14.03
CA CYS A 222 -1.18 1.42 12.88
C CYS A 222 0.33 1.43 12.59
N VAL A 223 1.02 2.56 12.73
CA VAL A 223 2.47 2.66 12.46
C VAL A 223 3.37 2.37 13.66
N SER A 224 2.87 1.67 14.68
CA SER A 224 3.70 1.17 15.79
C SER A 224 4.87 0.33 15.25
N VAL A 225 6.08 0.54 15.78
CA VAL A 225 7.25 -0.26 15.42
C VAL A 225 7.02 -1.72 15.78
N GLU A 226 6.52 -1.96 16.99
CA GLU A 226 6.18 -3.29 17.50
C GLU A 226 4.85 -3.78 16.86
N PRO A 227 4.83 -4.89 16.11
CA PRO A 227 3.64 -5.38 15.42
C PRO A 227 2.47 -5.71 16.36
N SER A 228 2.77 -6.17 17.58
CA SER A 228 1.75 -6.46 18.59
C SER A 228 1.00 -5.22 19.09
N GLY A 229 1.59 -4.03 18.96
CA GLY A 229 0.96 -2.75 19.30
C GLY A 229 0.02 -2.19 18.22
N ARG A 230 -0.02 -2.80 17.03
CA ARG A 230 -0.89 -2.36 15.93
C ARG A 230 -2.29 -2.97 16.09
N PRO A 231 -3.38 -2.28 15.74
CA PRO A 231 -4.69 -2.91 15.66
C PRO A 231 -4.72 -3.96 14.54
N THR A 232 -5.62 -4.93 14.63
CA THR A 232 -6.05 -5.73 13.47
C THR A 232 -6.92 -4.90 12.53
N ALA A 233 -7.10 -5.33 11.29
CA ALA A 233 -7.99 -4.64 10.36
C ALA A 233 -9.44 -4.57 10.91
N ALA A 234 -9.91 -5.62 11.57
CA ALA A 234 -11.24 -5.65 12.17
C ALA A 234 -11.40 -4.68 13.36
N GLU A 235 -10.34 -4.42 14.13
CA GLU A 235 -10.34 -3.43 15.22
C GLU A 235 -10.22 -1.98 14.72
N ALA A 236 -9.80 -1.79 13.48
CA ALA A 236 -9.60 -0.47 12.85
C ALA A 236 -10.83 0.06 12.10
N ILE A 237 -11.94 -0.70 12.06
CA ILE A 237 -13.24 -0.29 11.52
C ILE A 237 -14.03 0.48 12.58
#